data_AF-A0A671RCQ9-F1
#
_entry.id   AF-A0A671RCQ9-F1
#
_cell.length_a   1.000
_cell.length_b   1.000
_cell.length_c   1.000
_cell.angle_alpha   90.00
_cell.angle_beta   90.00
_cell.angle_gamma   90.00
#
_symmetry.space_group_name_H-M   'P 1'
#
loop_
_entity.id
_entity.type
_entity.pdbx_description
1 polymer ?
#
loop_
_entity_poly.entity_id
_entity_poly.type
_entity_poly.pdbx_seq_one_letter_code
_entity_poly.pdbx_strand_id
1 'polypeptide(L)'
;GERRALSSRRFFTRIALAAEYIPEKVKKAEKKLEENPYDLDAWSILIREAQNQPIDKARKTYERLVAQFPSSGRFWKLYIEAEIKAKNYDKVEKLFQRCLMKVLHIDLWKCYLSYVRETKGKLPSYKEKMAQAYDFALDKIGMEIMSYQVNYMNARRVAKVSSARVKVYDRIQQ
;
A
#
# COMPACT_ATOMS: atom_id res chain seq x y z
N GLY A 1 -20.10 -46.54 13.27
CA GLY A 1 -20.48 -45.12 13.11
C GLY A 1 -19.64 -44.16 13.95
N GLU A 2 -19.44 -44.45 15.24
CA GLU A 2 -19.00 -43.46 16.23
C GLU A 2 -17.52 -43.01 16.14
N ARG A 3 -16.59 -43.89 15.74
CA ARG A 3 -15.16 -43.51 15.61
C ARG A 3 -14.91 -42.46 14.53
N ARG A 4 -15.71 -42.43 13.45
CA ARG A 4 -15.62 -41.39 12.41
C ARG A 4 -16.18 -40.04 12.90
N ALA A 5 -17.24 -40.06 13.71
CA ALA A 5 -17.82 -38.85 14.30
C ALA A 5 -16.90 -38.19 15.35
N LEU A 6 -16.21 -38.99 16.17
CA LEU A 6 -15.22 -38.52 17.15
C LEU A 6 -13.95 -37.95 16.50
N SER A 7 -13.49 -38.55 15.40
CA SER A 7 -12.36 -38.02 14.61
C SER A 7 -12.73 -36.68 13.96
N SER A 8 -13.93 -36.58 13.37
CA SER A 8 -14.44 -35.34 12.79
C SER A 8 -14.62 -34.24 13.83
N ARG A 9 -15.17 -34.56 15.01
CA ARG A 9 -15.26 -33.61 16.14
C ARG A 9 -13.88 -33.14 16.61
N ARG A 10 -12.90 -34.04 16.80
CA ARG A 10 -11.53 -33.66 17.20
C ARG A 10 -10.83 -32.78 16.16
N PHE A 11 -11.04 -33.04 14.86
CA PHE A 11 -10.56 -32.18 13.78
C PHE A 11 -11.23 -30.80 13.84
N PHE A 12 -12.55 -30.74 14.04
CA PHE A 12 -13.31 -29.50 14.14
C PHE A 12 -12.93 -28.68 15.38
N THR A 13 -12.70 -29.32 16.52
CA THR A 13 -12.21 -28.66 17.76
C THR A 13 -10.79 -28.11 17.58
N ARG A 14 -9.91 -28.80 16.83
CA ARG A 14 -8.56 -28.31 16.51
C ARG A 14 -8.58 -27.07 15.60
N ILE A 15 -9.52 -27.00 14.66
CA ILE A 15 -9.73 -25.84 13.80
C ILE A 15 -10.29 -24.66 14.60
N ALA A 16 -11.21 -24.91 15.54
CA ALA A 16 -11.76 -23.88 16.42
C ALA A 16 -10.72 -23.31 17.40
N LEU A 17 -9.81 -24.14 17.94
CA LEU A 17 -8.72 -23.70 18.82
C LEU A 17 -7.66 -22.84 18.11
N ALA A 18 -7.50 -22.98 16.79
CA ALA A 18 -6.60 -22.13 16.00
C ALA A 18 -7.18 -20.73 15.74
N ALA A 19 -8.48 -20.51 15.99
CA ALA A 19 -9.15 -19.25 15.66
C ALA A 19 -8.75 -18.07 16.59
N GLU A 20 -8.23 -18.35 17.78
CA GLU A 20 -7.91 -17.36 18.83
C GLU A 20 -6.50 -17.47 19.41
N TYR A 21 -5.59 -18.26 18.81
CA TYR A 21 -4.21 -18.29 19.28
C TYR A 21 -3.50 -16.96 18.96
N ILE A 22 -3.38 -16.11 19.97
CA ILE A 22 -2.53 -14.91 19.93
C ILE A 22 -1.15 -15.33 20.45
N PRO A 23 -0.08 -15.29 19.62
CA PRO A 23 1.25 -15.68 20.06
C PRO A 23 1.69 -14.88 21.29
N GLU A 24 2.34 -15.53 22.27
CA GLU A 24 2.86 -14.87 23.47
C GLU A 24 3.78 -13.66 23.15
N LYS A 25 4.50 -13.75 22.02
CA LYS A 25 5.34 -12.65 21.51
C LYS A 25 4.54 -11.39 21.18
N VAL A 26 3.32 -11.55 20.67
CA VAL A 26 2.40 -10.43 20.36
C VAL A 26 1.91 -9.80 21.64
N LYS A 27 1.49 -10.59 22.63
CA LYS A 27 1.05 -10.07 23.94
C LYS A 27 2.16 -9.27 24.62
N LYS A 28 3.40 -9.79 24.61
CA LYS A 28 4.56 -9.09 25.17
C LYS A 28 4.87 -7.81 24.40
N ALA A 29 4.74 -7.81 23.06
CA ALA A 29 4.93 -6.61 22.25
C ALA A 29 3.85 -5.55 22.53
N GLU A 30 2.58 -5.94 22.65
CA GLU A 30 1.49 -5.01 23.01
C GLU A 30 1.74 -4.37 24.38
N LYS A 31 2.14 -5.15 25.39
CA LYS A 31 2.51 -4.59 26.71
C LYS A 31 3.65 -3.58 26.61
N LYS A 32 4.68 -3.86 25.79
CA LYS A 32 5.76 -2.88 25.54
C LYS A 32 5.24 -1.60 24.88
N LEU A 33 4.24 -1.69 24.01
CA LEU A 33 3.63 -0.52 23.38
C LEU A 33 2.74 0.28 24.33
N GLU A 34 2.18 -0.35 25.36
CA GLU A 34 1.50 0.36 26.45
C GLU A 34 2.49 1.20 27.27
N GLU A 35 3.70 0.69 27.50
CA GLU A 35 4.78 1.40 28.20
C GLU A 35 5.45 2.46 27.29
N ASN A 36 5.71 2.12 26.03
CA ASN A 36 6.31 3.00 25.02
C ASN A 36 5.66 2.80 23.63
N PRO A 37 4.70 3.67 23.24
CA PRO A 37 4.02 3.57 21.95
C PRO A 37 4.92 3.70 20.71
N TYR A 38 6.15 4.17 20.87
CA TYR A 38 7.12 4.38 19.79
C TYR A 38 8.22 3.31 19.72
N ASP A 39 8.10 2.21 20.50
CA ASP A 39 9.05 1.10 20.46
C ASP A 39 9.00 0.37 19.10
N LEU A 40 10.00 0.64 18.25
CA LEU A 40 10.13 0.06 16.91
C LEU A 40 10.34 -1.46 16.94
N ASP A 41 10.98 -2.00 17.97
CA ASP A 41 11.20 -3.45 18.10
C ASP A 41 9.87 -4.15 18.38
N ALA A 42 9.04 -3.58 19.26
CA ALA A 42 7.70 -4.09 19.54
C ALA A 42 6.82 -4.01 18.28
N TRP A 43 6.81 -2.88 17.58
CA TRP A 43 6.10 -2.74 16.30
C TRP A 43 6.59 -3.74 15.24
N SER A 44 7.89 -4.03 15.19
CA SER A 44 8.45 -5.00 14.23
C SER A 44 7.86 -6.40 14.41
N ILE A 45 7.61 -6.82 15.66
CA ILE A 45 6.98 -8.10 16.00
C ILE A 45 5.53 -8.11 15.52
N LEU A 46 4.78 -7.04 15.79
CA LEU A 46 3.39 -6.91 15.35
C LEU A 46 3.25 -6.90 13.83
N ILE A 47 4.17 -6.22 13.12
CA ILE A 47 4.19 -6.19 11.66
C ILE A 47 4.45 -7.59 11.09
N ARG A 48 5.44 -8.31 11.62
CA ARG A 48 5.75 -9.68 11.18
C ARG A 48 4.56 -10.62 11.38
N GLU A 49 3.88 -10.50 12.51
CA GLU A 49 2.67 -11.28 12.76
C GLU A 49 1.55 -10.90 11.78
N ALA A 50 1.31 -9.59 11.58
CA ALA A 50 0.30 -9.09 10.67
C ALA A 50 0.52 -9.56 9.22
N GLN A 51 1.77 -9.74 8.79
CA GLN A 51 2.10 -10.29 7.46
C GLN A 51 1.74 -11.77 7.30
N ASN A 52 1.69 -12.53 8.39
CA ASN A 52 1.34 -13.96 8.39
C ASN A 52 -0.16 -14.19 8.59
N GLN A 53 -0.94 -13.15 8.86
CA GLN A 53 -2.36 -13.23 9.09
C GLN A 53 -3.17 -12.79 7.85
N PRO A 54 -4.41 -13.26 7.69
CA PRO A 54 -5.33 -12.71 6.71
C PRO A 54 -5.51 -11.20 6.91
N ILE A 55 -5.64 -10.47 5.80
CA ILE A 55 -5.72 -9.00 5.81
C ILE A 55 -6.82 -8.47 6.75
N ASP A 56 -7.92 -9.20 6.91
CA ASP A 56 -9.03 -8.77 7.76
C ASP A 56 -8.69 -8.72 9.25
N LYS A 57 -7.80 -9.61 9.73
CA LYS A 57 -7.25 -9.53 11.09
C LYS A 57 -6.13 -8.50 11.18
N ALA A 58 -5.21 -8.54 10.21
CA ALA A 58 -4.04 -7.68 10.17
C ALA A 58 -4.35 -6.18 10.02
N ARG A 59 -5.51 -5.83 9.43
CA ARG A 59 -5.94 -4.44 9.20
C ARG A 59 -5.93 -3.59 10.46
N LYS A 60 -6.39 -4.13 11.58
CA LYS A 60 -6.40 -3.40 12.86
C LYS A 60 -5.00 -3.01 13.29
N THR A 61 -4.04 -3.91 13.13
CA THR A 61 -2.63 -3.66 13.44
C THR A 61 -2.02 -2.61 12.51
N TYR A 62 -2.27 -2.72 11.20
CA TYR A 62 -1.76 -1.74 10.23
C TYR A 62 -2.36 -0.35 10.42
N GLU A 63 -3.66 -0.23 10.70
CA GLU A 63 -4.29 1.07 10.97
C GLU A 63 -3.70 1.73 12.23
N ARG A 64 -3.46 0.98 13.30
CA ARG A 64 -2.75 1.50 14.49
C ARG A 64 -1.33 1.94 14.13
N LEU A 65 -0.61 1.16 13.34
CA LEU A 65 0.77 1.46 12.93
C LEU A 65 0.85 2.78 12.14
N VAL A 66 0.00 2.95 11.12
CA VAL A 66 0.01 4.17 10.28
C VAL A 66 -0.59 5.38 11.00
N ALA A 67 -1.45 5.18 12.00
CA ALA A 67 -1.91 6.25 12.88
C ALA A 67 -0.79 6.72 13.82
N GLN A 68 0.02 5.79 14.34
CA GLN A 68 1.16 6.10 15.21
C GLN A 68 2.31 6.78 14.44
N PHE A 69 2.57 6.33 13.21
CA PHE A 69 3.65 6.83 12.37
C PHE A 69 3.14 7.36 11.02
N PRO A 70 2.36 8.46 11.02
CA PRO A 70 1.70 8.97 9.82
C PRO A 70 2.68 9.49 8.76
N SER A 71 3.90 9.88 9.14
CA SER A 71 4.95 10.35 8.22
C SER A 71 5.80 9.23 7.62
N SER A 72 5.70 8.00 8.12
CA SER A 72 6.55 6.89 7.68
C SER A 72 6.01 6.25 6.40
N GLY A 73 6.54 6.68 5.24
CA GLY A 73 6.17 6.12 3.95
C GLY A 73 6.37 4.60 3.85
N ARG A 74 7.35 4.07 4.58
CA ARG A 74 7.61 2.62 4.67
C ARG A 74 6.44 1.85 5.25
N PHE A 75 5.84 2.33 6.34
CA PHE A 75 4.72 1.64 6.98
C PHE A 75 3.43 1.73 6.16
N TRP A 76 3.18 2.89 5.54
CA TRP A 76 2.10 3.04 4.57
C TRP A 76 2.23 2.06 3.40
N LYS A 77 3.44 1.92 2.85
CA LYS A 77 3.70 0.99 1.74
C LYS A 77 3.39 -0.45 2.13
N LEU A 78 3.85 -0.90 3.30
CA LEU A 78 3.58 -2.25 3.80
C LEU A 78 2.08 -2.55 3.90
N TYR A 79 1.30 -1.58 4.40
CA TYR A 79 -0.14 -1.77 4.51
C TYR A 79 -0.82 -1.82 3.13
N ILE A 80 -0.45 -0.91 2.23
CA ILE A 80 -0.98 -0.87 0.86
C ILE A 80 -0.66 -2.16 0.10
N GLU A 81 0.58 -2.65 0.17
CA GLU A 81 0.98 -3.91 -0.47
C GLU A 81 0.19 -5.11 0.06
N ALA A 82 -0.13 -5.13 1.35
CA ALA A 82 -0.97 -6.17 1.95
C ALA A 82 -2.41 -6.14 1.41
N GLU A 83 -3.03 -4.97 1.26
CA GLU A 83 -4.37 -4.83 0.67
C GLU A 83 -4.38 -5.12 -0.85
N ILE A 84 -3.31 -4.75 -1.57
CA ILE A 84 -3.13 -5.10 -3.00
C ILE A 84 -3.04 -6.63 -3.16
N LYS A 85 -2.26 -7.32 -2.32
CA LYS A 85 -2.14 -8.78 -2.33
C LYS A 85 -3.48 -9.47 -2.08
N ALA A 86 -4.33 -8.86 -1.26
CA ALA A 86 -5.70 -9.30 -1.02
C ALA A 86 -6.71 -8.87 -2.10
N LYS A 87 -6.27 -8.12 -3.13
CA LYS A 87 -7.10 -7.56 -4.22
C LYS A 87 -8.22 -6.63 -3.76
N ASN A 88 -8.08 -6.00 -2.60
CA ASN A 88 -9.05 -5.05 -2.05
C ASN A 88 -8.81 -3.64 -2.61
N TYR A 89 -8.98 -3.48 -3.93
CA TYR A 89 -8.59 -2.25 -4.63
C TYR A 89 -9.34 -0.99 -4.14
N ASP A 90 -10.59 -1.11 -3.70
CA ASP A 90 -11.35 0.03 -3.15
C ASP A 90 -10.70 0.60 -1.87
N LYS A 91 -10.12 -0.27 -1.04
CA LYS A 91 -9.42 0.16 0.18
C LYS A 91 -8.06 0.76 -0.17
N VAL A 92 -7.37 0.18 -1.15
CA VAL A 92 -6.09 0.69 -1.65
C VAL A 92 -6.23 2.12 -2.15
N GLU A 93 -7.27 2.45 -2.92
CA GLU A 93 -7.50 3.83 -3.39
C GLU A 93 -7.67 4.82 -2.21
N LYS A 94 -8.43 4.43 -1.17
CA LYS A 94 -8.60 5.24 0.05
C LYS A 94 -7.30 5.42 0.82
N LEU A 95 -6.44 4.41 0.87
CA LEU A 95 -5.13 4.51 1.51
C LEU A 95 -4.21 5.48 0.78
N PHE A 96 -4.15 5.39 -0.56
CA PHE A 96 -3.39 6.35 -1.36
C PHE A 96 -3.89 7.79 -1.17
N GLN A 97 -5.19 8.02 -1.13
CA GLN A 97 -5.75 9.36 -0.85
C GLN A 97 -5.34 9.90 0.53
N ARG A 98 -5.27 9.03 1.55
CA ARG A 98 -4.84 9.41 2.92
C ARG A 98 -3.36 9.74 3.00
N CYS A 99 -2.49 8.97 2.35
CA CYS A 99 -1.05 9.06 2.53
C CYS A 99 -0.34 9.94 1.49
N LEU A 100 -0.74 9.92 0.21
CA LEU A 100 0.00 10.62 -0.86
C LEU A 100 0.03 12.14 -0.68
N MET A 101 -1.02 12.73 -0.09
CA MET A 101 -1.07 14.17 0.18
C MET A 101 -0.26 14.59 1.41
N LYS A 102 0.05 13.66 2.32
CA LYS A 102 0.72 13.95 3.59
C LYS A 102 2.18 13.49 3.63
N VAL A 103 2.53 12.50 2.82
CA VAL A 103 3.82 11.81 2.84
C VAL A 103 4.46 11.84 1.47
N LEU A 104 5.46 12.71 1.31
CA LEU A 104 6.26 12.81 0.08
C LEU A 104 7.36 11.75 0.10
N HIS A 105 6.99 10.48 -0.11
CA HIS A 105 7.93 9.35 -0.14
C HIS A 105 7.94 8.67 -1.51
N ILE A 106 9.09 8.65 -2.19
CA ILE A 106 9.21 8.17 -3.57
C ILE A 106 8.67 6.75 -3.78
N ASP A 107 8.86 5.84 -2.82
CA ASP A 107 8.38 4.47 -2.98
C ASP A 107 6.85 4.33 -2.88
N LEU A 108 6.15 5.26 -2.22
CA LEU A 108 4.69 5.29 -2.23
C LEU A 108 4.17 5.67 -3.61
N TRP A 109 4.83 6.64 -4.25
CA TRP A 109 4.50 7.06 -5.61
C TRP A 109 4.82 5.97 -6.64
N LYS A 110 5.94 5.25 -6.49
CA LYS A 110 6.22 4.05 -7.30
C LYS A 110 5.14 2.98 -7.11
N CYS A 111 4.73 2.72 -5.86
CA CYS A 111 3.65 1.78 -5.55
C CYS A 111 2.31 2.22 -6.20
N TYR A 112 1.97 3.51 -6.13
CA TYR A 112 0.79 4.09 -6.75
C TYR A 112 0.80 3.92 -8.27
N LEU A 113 1.90 4.25 -8.95
CA LEU A 113 2.01 4.12 -10.40
C LEU A 113 1.91 2.65 -10.85
N SER A 114 2.55 1.73 -10.11
CA SER A 114 2.40 0.29 -10.34
C SER A 114 0.95 -0.18 -10.17
N TYR A 115 0.28 0.30 -9.13
CA TYR A 115 -1.14 0.02 -8.89
C TYR A 115 -2.05 0.53 -10.02
N VAL A 116 -1.84 1.75 -10.51
CA VAL A 116 -2.61 2.32 -11.65
C VAL A 116 -2.36 1.49 -12.91
N ARG A 117 -1.11 1.09 -13.18
CA ARG A 117 -0.76 0.23 -14.31
C ARG A 117 -1.49 -1.10 -14.25
N GLU A 118 -1.50 -1.76 -13.09
CA GLU A 118 -2.11 -3.08 -12.93
C GLU A 118 -3.65 -3.02 -13.00
N THR A 119 -4.26 -2.04 -12.34
CA THR A 119 -5.73 -1.95 -12.25
C THR A 119 -6.39 -1.31 -13.46
N LYS A 120 -5.75 -0.31 -14.08
CA LYS A 120 -6.32 0.43 -15.20
C LYS A 120 -5.73 0.01 -16.55
N GLY A 121 -4.74 -0.90 -16.58
CA GLY A 121 -4.03 -1.32 -17.79
C GLY A 121 -4.88 -1.93 -18.90
N LYS A 122 -6.05 -2.48 -18.56
CA LYS A 122 -7.00 -3.07 -19.53
C LYS A 122 -8.03 -2.07 -20.07
N LEU A 123 -8.08 -0.86 -19.53
CA LEU A 123 -9.05 0.14 -19.97
C LEU A 123 -8.61 0.80 -21.29
N PRO A 124 -9.54 1.10 -22.21
CA PRO A 124 -9.22 1.86 -23.42
C PRO A 124 -8.60 3.23 -23.11
N SER A 125 -9.00 3.85 -21.99
CA SER A 125 -8.47 5.12 -21.48
C SER A 125 -7.21 4.98 -20.63
N TYR A 126 -6.55 3.80 -20.62
CA TYR A 126 -5.35 3.55 -19.81
C TYR A 126 -4.26 4.60 -20.02
N LYS A 127 -3.95 4.94 -21.29
CA LYS A 127 -2.89 5.91 -21.61
C LYS A 127 -3.15 7.27 -20.97
N GLU A 128 -4.40 7.73 -21.02
CA GLU A 128 -4.83 8.99 -20.43
C GLU A 128 -4.77 8.94 -18.90
N LYS A 129 -5.32 7.89 -18.27
CA LYS A 129 -5.27 7.72 -16.81
C LYS A 129 -3.84 7.59 -16.28
N MET A 130 -2.97 6.91 -17.02
CA MET A 130 -1.57 6.77 -16.65
C MET A 130 -0.83 8.10 -16.78
N ALA A 131 -1.10 8.87 -17.83
CA ALA A 131 -0.54 10.22 -17.99
C ALA A 131 -0.96 11.13 -16.83
N GLN A 132 -2.26 11.15 -16.47
CA GLN A 132 -2.77 11.90 -15.31
C GLN A 132 -2.08 11.50 -14.01
N ALA A 133 -1.86 10.21 -13.78
CA ALA A 133 -1.15 9.73 -12.58
C ALA A 133 0.32 10.18 -12.54
N TYR A 134 1.01 10.20 -13.69
CA TYR A 134 2.38 10.72 -13.79
C TYR A 134 2.43 12.23 -13.58
N ASP A 135 1.53 12.98 -14.22
CA ASP A 135 1.47 14.44 -14.09
C ASP A 135 1.19 14.83 -12.63
N PHE A 136 0.27 14.11 -11.96
CA PHE A 136 -0.02 14.30 -10.54
C PHE A 136 1.19 14.00 -9.66
N ALA A 137 1.92 12.92 -9.93
CA ALA A 137 3.16 12.62 -9.20
C ALA A 137 4.19 13.73 -9.39
N LEU A 138 4.42 14.18 -10.62
CA LEU A 138 5.40 15.24 -10.90
C LEU A 138 5.03 16.58 -10.29
N ASP A 139 3.74 16.91 -10.21
CA ASP A 139 3.28 18.12 -9.52
C ASP A 139 3.61 18.09 -8.02
N LYS A 140 3.46 16.93 -7.37
CA LYS A 140 3.62 16.82 -5.90
C LYS A 140 5.04 16.56 -5.42
N ILE A 141 5.84 15.77 -6.14
CA ILE A 141 7.23 15.43 -5.77
C ILE A 141 8.25 16.05 -6.73
N GLY A 142 7.83 17.07 -7.49
CA GLY A 142 8.53 17.74 -8.59
C GLY A 142 9.93 18.32 -8.35
N MET A 143 10.55 18.09 -7.20
CA MET A 143 11.96 18.40 -6.96
C MET A 143 12.79 17.16 -6.59
N GLU A 144 12.26 16.19 -5.84
CA GLU A 144 12.98 14.95 -5.51
C GLU A 144 13.06 13.98 -6.71
N ILE A 145 11.98 13.90 -7.52
CA ILE A 145 11.97 13.09 -8.75
C ILE A 145 12.87 13.65 -9.85
N MET A 146 13.23 14.95 -9.81
CA MET A 146 14.10 15.56 -10.82
C MET A 146 15.54 15.00 -10.77
N SER A 147 15.94 14.38 -9.66
CA SER A 147 17.17 13.57 -9.60
C SER A 147 17.02 12.22 -10.32
N TYR A 148 15.80 11.66 -10.37
CA TYR A 148 15.42 10.45 -11.12
C TYR A 148 15.03 10.74 -12.58
N GLN A 149 14.90 12.02 -13.00
CA GLN A 149 14.41 12.45 -14.31
C GLN A 149 15.24 11.99 -15.51
N VAL A 150 16.49 11.54 -15.30
CA VAL A 150 17.30 10.94 -16.37
C VAL A 150 16.59 9.73 -16.99
N ASN A 151 15.83 8.95 -16.20
CA ASN A 151 15.00 7.86 -16.73
C ASN A 151 13.67 8.34 -17.34
N TYR A 152 13.12 9.44 -16.85
CA TYR A 152 11.85 10.01 -17.32
C TYR A 152 11.97 10.69 -18.70
N MET A 153 13.12 11.28 -19.03
CA MET A 153 13.41 11.81 -20.38
C MET A 153 13.31 10.74 -21.48
N ASN A 154 13.67 9.48 -21.17
CA ASN A 154 13.51 8.35 -22.08
C ASN A 154 12.03 7.92 -22.22
N ALA A 155 11.26 7.89 -21.13
CA ALA A 155 9.83 7.56 -21.18
C ALA A 155 8.99 8.64 -21.90
N ARG A 156 9.31 9.93 -21.69
CA ARG A 156 8.66 11.06 -22.35
C ARG A 156 8.99 11.17 -23.84
N ARG A 157 10.16 10.69 -24.29
CA ARG A 157 10.45 10.50 -25.73
C ARG A 157 9.49 9.50 -26.38
N VAL A 158 9.09 8.44 -25.67
CA VAL A 158 8.12 7.45 -26.16
C VAL A 158 6.67 8.00 -26.12
N ALA A 159 6.34 8.84 -25.14
CA ALA A 159 5.00 9.46 -25.02
C ALA A 159 4.77 10.69 -25.93
N LYS A 160 5.82 11.26 -26.54
CA LYS A 160 5.73 12.43 -27.43
C LYS A 160 5.03 12.17 -28.77
N VAL A 161 4.55 10.96 -29.06
CA VAL A 161 3.83 10.64 -30.31
C VAL A 161 2.31 10.86 -30.21
N SER A 162 1.74 11.26 -29.07
CA SER A 162 0.26 11.30 -28.94
C SER A 162 -0.39 12.58 -28.42
N SER A 163 0.33 13.70 -28.32
CA SER A 163 -0.34 14.99 -28.03
C SER A 163 0.53 16.19 -28.42
N ALA A 164 0.59 16.46 -29.72
CA ALA A 164 1.14 17.69 -30.31
C ALA A 164 0.16 18.89 -30.26
N ARG A 165 -0.88 18.84 -29.43
CA ARG A 165 -1.82 19.93 -29.16
C ARG A 165 -2.22 19.72 -27.70
N VAL A 166 -2.04 20.63 -26.75
CA VAL A 166 -3.03 21.71 -26.58
C VAL A 166 -2.46 22.95 -25.84
N LYS A 167 -1.25 23.01 -25.26
CA LYS A 167 -0.93 24.13 -24.32
C LYS A 167 0.43 24.83 -24.36
N VAL A 168 1.29 24.62 -25.37
CA VAL A 168 2.59 25.34 -25.42
C VAL A 168 2.61 26.55 -26.37
N TYR A 169 1.72 26.64 -27.37
CA TYR A 169 1.69 27.79 -28.29
C TYR A 169 0.54 28.79 -28.08
N ASP A 170 -0.33 28.60 -27.07
CA ASP A 170 -1.10 29.72 -26.48
C ASP A 170 -0.19 30.65 -25.65
N ARG A 171 1.10 30.33 -25.55
CA ARG A 171 2.17 31.20 -25.06
C ARG A 171 2.95 31.87 -26.22
N ILE A 172 2.36 31.91 -27.42
CA ILE A 172 2.61 32.94 -28.46
C ILE A 172 1.34 33.78 -28.60
N GLN A 173 0.98 34.41 -27.50
CA GLN A 173 0.18 35.63 -27.45
C GLN A 173 1.01 36.66 -26.66
N GLN A 174 2.18 36.96 -27.21
CA GLN A 174 2.48 38.33 -27.65
C GLN A 174 2.30 38.35 -29.16
#